data_AF-A0A7V8EEX3-F1
#
_entry.id   AF-A0A7V8EEX3-F1
#
_cell.length_a   1.000
_cell.length_b   1.000
_cell.length_c   1.000
_cell.angle_alpha   90.00
_cell.angle_beta   90.00
_cell.angle_gamma   90.00
#
_symmetry.space_group_name_H-M   'P 1'
#
loop_
_entity.id
_entity.type
_entity.pdbx_description
1 polymer ?
#
loop_
_entity_poly.entity_id
_entity_poly.type
_entity_poly.pdbx_seq_one_letter_code
_entity_poly.pdbx_strand_id
1 'polypeptide(L)'
;MLKIMHAGRRLRELLLLTTVGLVPVISGLLVMIVQLEMKLEENAAISVQEAVFSIDQALNRLQEAAQRTLPLAGKPCQSVNSALQEQVVSRSVLRSLTLVKGNEAYCSSASDSLDHLSAFASSGQQVELSYGQPDRRRKLLVNFYLQGNESGVIVTAYASQLRNELDAFQDGLTLLVEFGNRWIWSEGDSRDAQRPSQSEFFATALSAKYGYRVKGGYAQGYTAQEIRQSMLQILPSLVLVGTVTGLIVYLGLFRARSSRRDRAANAT
;
A
#
# COMPACT_ATOMS: atom_id res chain seq x y z
N MET A 1 20.17 15.10 63.57
CA MET A 1 20.11 15.90 62.31
C MET A 1 21.08 15.45 61.20
N LEU A 2 22.28 14.90 61.48
CA LEU A 2 23.25 14.50 60.43
C LEU A 2 22.81 13.34 59.49
N LYS A 3 21.94 12.43 59.95
CA LYS A 3 21.48 11.26 59.18
C LYS A 3 20.59 11.63 57.98
N ILE A 4 19.85 12.73 58.08
CA ILE A 4 18.91 13.21 57.04
C ILE A 4 19.68 13.88 55.89
N MET A 5 20.78 14.59 56.19
CA MET A 5 21.65 15.21 55.17
C MET A 5 22.40 14.19 54.30
N HIS A 6 22.80 13.03 54.85
CA HIS A 6 23.45 11.96 54.08
C HIS A 6 22.47 11.18 53.20
N ALA A 7 21.24 10.99 53.66
CA ALA A 7 20.16 10.39 52.88
C ALA A 7 19.80 11.25 51.66
N GLY A 8 19.70 12.58 51.83
CA GLY A 8 19.44 13.50 50.72
C GLY A 8 20.54 13.50 49.66
N ARG A 9 21.83 13.40 50.05
CA ARG A 9 22.95 13.36 49.10
C ARG A 9 23.02 12.03 48.33
N ARG A 10 22.75 10.88 48.98
CA ARG A 10 22.66 9.58 48.31
C ARG A 10 21.45 9.48 47.38
N LEU A 11 20.30 9.99 47.79
CA LEU A 11 19.10 10.02 46.96
C LEU A 11 19.33 10.85 45.70
N ARG A 12 19.97 12.02 45.82
CA ARG A 12 20.27 12.92 44.69
C ARG A 12 21.24 12.30 43.68
N GLU A 13 22.22 11.52 44.14
CA GLU A 13 23.13 10.77 43.27
C GLU A 13 22.46 9.59 42.58
N LEU A 14 21.59 8.86 43.28
CA LEU A 14 20.83 7.76 42.69
C LEU A 14 19.90 8.30 41.60
N LEU A 15 19.24 9.44 41.87
CA LEU A 15 18.39 10.15 40.92
C LEU A 15 19.19 10.65 39.70
N LEU A 16 20.40 11.19 39.91
CA LEU A 16 21.31 11.57 38.82
C LEU A 16 21.75 10.36 37.98
N LEU A 17 22.14 9.25 38.59
CA LEU A 17 22.55 8.03 37.88
C LEU A 17 21.39 7.42 37.08
N THR A 18 20.20 7.33 37.69
CA THR A 18 19.01 6.84 37.00
C THR A 18 18.61 7.76 35.85
N THR A 19 18.68 9.07 36.02
CA THR A 19 18.35 10.04 34.96
C THR A 19 19.32 9.91 33.80
N VAL A 20 20.63 9.86 34.07
CA VAL A 20 21.66 9.78 33.01
C VAL A 20 21.62 8.45 32.26
N GLY A 21 21.29 7.33 32.92
CA GLY A 21 21.11 6.04 32.24
C GLY A 21 19.79 5.94 31.46
N LEU A 22 18.73 6.62 31.91
CA LEU A 22 17.40 6.53 31.31
C LEU A 22 17.22 7.48 30.12
N VAL A 23 17.89 8.64 30.13
CA VAL A 23 17.79 9.64 29.06
C VAL A 23 18.09 9.04 27.67
N PRO A 24 19.22 8.32 27.44
CA PRO A 24 19.52 7.70 26.14
C PRO A 24 18.46 6.69 25.70
N VAL A 25 17.88 5.95 26.64
CA VAL A 25 16.85 4.93 26.36
C VAL A 25 15.57 5.61 25.90
N ILE A 26 15.09 6.62 26.63
CA ILE A 26 13.87 7.36 26.29
C ILE A 26 14.05 8.09 24.96
N SER A 27 15.19 8.78 24.76
CA SER A 27 15.45 9.49 23.51
C SER A 27 15.52 8.53 22.33
N GLY A 28 16.16 7.36 22.49
CA GLY A 28 16.24 6.35 21.44
C GLY A 28 14.87 5.79 21.05
N LEU A 29 14.01 5.49 22.04
CA LEU A 29 12.64 5.02 21.78
C LEU A 29 11.79 6.08 21.08
N LEU A 30 11.89 7.35 21.50
CA LEU A 30 11.14 8.44 20.88
C LEU A 30 11.57 8.65 19.43
N VAL A 31 12.88 8.65 19.17
CA VAL A 31 13.43 8.76 17.82
C VAL A 31 13.03 7.57 16.93
N MET A 32 12.95 6.37 17.50
CA MET A 32 12.47 5.18 16.77
C MET A 32 11.00 5.33 16.35
N ILE A 33 10.12 5.77 17.26
CA ILE A 33 8.68 5.95 16.97
C ILE A 33 8.51 6.96 15.83
N VAL A 34 9.15 8.12 15.94
CA VAL A 34 9.05 9.18 14.93
C VAL A 34 9.59 8.71 13.57
N GLN A 35 10.72 7.98 13.55
CA GLN A 35 11.25 7.42 12.30
C GLN A 35 10.31 6.39 11.66
N LEU A 36 9.65 5.55 12.47
CA LEU A 36 8.70 4.58 11.96
C LEU A 36 7.48 5.26 11.36
N GLU A 37 6.90 6.25 12.05
CA GLU A 37 5.76 7.01 11.54
C GLU A 37 6.10 7.72 10.22
N MET A 38 7.24 8.41 10.16
CA MET A 38 7.71 9.05 8.92
C MET A 38 7.91 8.02 7.79
N LYS A 39 8.47 6.84 8.10
CA LYS A 39 8.66 5.76 7.13
C LYS A 39 7.32 5.23 6.62
N LEU A 40 6.34 5.01 7.49
CA LEU A 40 5.02 4.53 7.09
C LEU A 40 4.29 5.56 6.24
N GLU A 41 4.37 6.85 6.59
CA GLU A 41 3.79 7.94 5.80
C GLU A 41 4.42 8.03 4.40
N GLU A 42 5.74 8.05 4.32
CA GLU A 42 6.48 8.08 3.06
C GLU A 42 6.18 6.84 2.22
N ASN A 43 6.18 5.65 2.83
CA ASN A 43 5.90 4.40 2.13
C ASN A 43 4.47 4.38 1.56
N ALA A 44 3.47 4.85 2.32
CA ALA A 44 2.10 4.95 1.83
C ALA A 44 1.99 5.92 0.64
N ALA A 45 2.66 7.08 0.71
CA ALA A 45 2.66 8.07 -0.35
C ALA A 45 3.34 7.55 -1.64
N ILE A 46 4.50 6.91 -1.51
CA ILE A 46 5.24 6.33 -2.65
C ILE A 46 4.48 5.15 -3.24
N SER A 47 4.02 4.21 -2.42
CA SER A 47 3.33 3.01 -2.88
C SER A 47 2.06 3.33 -3.65
N VAL A 48 1.32 4.38 -3.26
CA VAL A 48 0.13 4.81 -4.00
C VAL A 48 0.49 5.35 -5.40
N GLN A 49 1.62 6.06 -5.54
CA GLN A 49 2.10 6.52 -6.84
C GLN A 49 2.61 5.36 -7.72
N GLU A 50 3.37 4.45 -7.12
CA GLU A 50 3.86 3.25 -7.81
C GLU A 50 2.72 2.33 -8.24
N ALA A 51 1.68 2.20 -7.42
CA ALA A 51 0.49 1.44 -7.76
C ALA A 51 -0.24 2.03 -8.97
N VAL A 52 -0.37 3.36 -9.06
CA VAL A 52 -0.90 4.01 -10.28
C VAL A 52 -0.05 3.65 -11.50
N PHE A 53 1.27 3.71 -11.39
CA PHE A 53 2.15 3.35 -12.50
C PHE A 53 1.98 1.88 -12.93
N SER A 54 1.93 0.95 -11.98
CA SER A 54 1.76 -0.48 -12.28
C SER A 54 0.40 -0.79 -12.90
N ILE A 55 -0.68 -0.20 -12.37
CA ILE A 55 -2.03 -0.37 -12.92
C ILE A 55 -2.14 0.27 -14.31
N ASP A 56 -1.56 1.46 -14.52
CA ASP A 56 -1.51 2.10 -15.83
C ASP A 56 -0.78 1.19 -16.83
N GLN A 57 0.30 0.52 -16.43
CA GLN A 57 0.99 -0.45 -17.27
C GLN A 57 0.12 -1.68 -17.58
N ALA A 58 -0.65 -2.19 -16.62
CA ALA A 58 -1.59 -3.28 -16.85
C ALA A 58 -2.69 -2.88 -17.85
N LEU A 59 -3.24 -1.66 -17.73
CA LEU A 59 -4.26 -1.12 -18.64
C LEU A 59 -3.68 -0.77 -20.02
N ASN A 60 -2.42 -0.37 -20.11
CA ASN A 60 -1.72 -0.17 -21.39
C ASN A 60 -1.72 -1.44 -22.24
N ARG A 61 -1.52 -2.62 -21.61
CA ARG A 61 -1.58 -3.91 -22.32
C ARG A 61 -2.96 -4.17 -22.93
N LEU A 62 -4.04 -3.72 -22.27
CA LEU A 62 -5.40 -3.80 -22.80
C LEU A 62 -5.62 -2.80 -23.93
N GLN A 63 -5.09 -1.59 -23.80
CA GLN A 63 -5.12 -0.58 -24.86
C GLN A 63 -4.43 -1.07 -26.13
N GLU A 64 -3.25 -1.69 -26.02
CA GLU A 64 -2.54 -2.27 -27.15
C GLU A 64 -3.33 -3.41 -27.82
N ALA A 65 -4.00 -4.25 -27.02
CA ALA A 65 -4.89 -5.27 -27.56
C ALA A 65 -6.05 -4.62 -28.34
N ALA A 66 -6.69 -3.60 -27.77
CA ALA A 66 -7.79 -2.87 -28.41
C ALA A 66 -7.36 -2.25 -29.74
N GLN A 67 -6.17 -1.62 -29.79
CA GLN A 67 -5.62 -1.03 -31.01
C GLN A 67 -5.39 -2.05 -32.12
N ARG A 68 -4.93 -3.26 -31.78
CA ARG A 68 -4.74 -4.35 -32.76
C ARG A 68 -6.04 -4.93 -33.27
N THR A 69 -7.08 -4.91 -32.43
CA THR A 69 -8.42 -5.39 -32.80
C THR A 69 -9.22 -4.34 -33.57
N LEU A 70 -8.91 -3.04 -33.41
CA LEU A 70 -9.65 -1.92 -34.02
C LEU A 70 -9.86 -2.05 -35.55
N PRO A 71 -8.90 -2.53 -36.36
CA PRO A 71 -9.11 -2.74 -37.80
C PRO A 71 -10.15 -3.81 -38.16
N LEU A 72 -10.58 -4.63 -37.20
CA LEU A 72 -11.66 -5.60 -37.37
C LEU A 72 -13.04 -4.98 -37.08
N ALA A 73 -13.08 -3.85 -36.37
CA ALA A 73 -14.31 -3.14 -36.06
C ALA A 73 -14.94 -2.58 -37.34
N GLY A 74 -16.26 -2.76 -37.49
CA GLY A 74 -17.01 -2.37 -38.69
C GLY A 74 -17.21 -3.50 -39.71
N LYS A 75 -16.49 -4.63 -39.58
CA LYS A 75 -16.72 -5.84 -40.40
C LYS A 75 -17.89 -6.68 -39.84
N PRO A 76 -18.58 -7.47 -40.69
CA PRO A 76 -19.68 -8.33 -40.23
C PRO A 76 -19.16 -9.41 -39.27
N CYS A 77 -19.89 -9.68 -38.19
CA CYS A 77 -19.43 -10.57 -37.11
C CYS A 77 -19.04 -11.97 -37.61
N GLN A 78 -19.74 -12.49 -38.61
CA GLN A 78 -19.51 -13.83 -39.17
C GLN A 78 -18.11 -13.99 -39.79
N SER A 79 -17.49 -12.91 -40.30
CA SER A 79 -16.17 -12.98 -40.93
C SER A 79 -15.00 -12.71 -39.96
N VAL A 80 -15.28 -12.12 -38.79
CA VAL A 80 -14.24 -11.72 -37.82
C VAL A 80 -14.23 -12.56 -36.54
N ASN A 81 -15.28 -13.34 -36.26
CA ASN A 81 -15.39 -14.09 -35.00
C ASN A 81 -14.20 -15.04 -34.77
N SER A 82 -13.75 -15.75 -35.81
CA SER A 82 -12.57 -16.63 -35.73
C SER A 82 -11.30 -15.85 -35.39
N ALA A 83 -11.07 -14.71 -36.04
CA ALA A 83 -9.92 -13.84 -35.78
C ALA A 83 -9.95 -13.26 -34.36
N LEU A 84 -11.13 -12.93 -33.82
CA LEU A 84 -11.27 -12.48 -32.44
C LEU A 84 -10.92 -13.59 -31.44
N GLN A 85 -11.40 -14.81 -31.67
CA GLN A 85 -11.09 -15.96 -30.82
C GLN A 85 -9.60 -16.28 -30.83
N GLU A 86 -8.94 -16.22 -31.99
CA GLU A 86 -7.49 -16.41 -32.11
C GLU A 86 -6.70 -15.36 -31.31
N GLN A 87 -7.13 -14.08 -31.35
CA GLN A 87 -6.50 -13.02 -30.56
C GLN A 87 -6.67 -13.20 -29.04
N VAL A 88 -7.79 -13.76 -28.60
CA VAL A 88 -8.02 -14.08 -27.19
C VAL A 88 -7.18 -15.30 -26.77
N VAL A 89 -7.15 -16.36 -27.58
CA VAL A 89 -6.37 -17.58 -27.27
C VAL A 89 -4.87 -17.30 -27.23
N SER A 90 -4.36 -16.46 -28.14
CA SER A 90 -2.94 -16.07 -28.16
C SER A 90 -2.53 -15.17 -26.99
N ARG A 91 -3.49 -14.59 -26.25
CA ARG A 91 -3.24 -13.67 -25.13
C ARG A 91 -4.00 -14.13 -23.89
N SER A 92 -3.34 -14.95 -23.06
CA SER A 92 -3.91 -15.53 -21.83
C SER A 92 -4.50 -14.52 -20.82
N VAL A 93 -4.15 -13.23 -20.94
CA VAL A 93 -4.66 -12.15 -20.08
C VAL A 93 -6.08 -11.70 -20.48
N LEU A 94 -6.46 -11.92 -21.74
CA LEU A 94 -7.76 -11.51 -22.26
C LEU A 94 -8.82 -12.56 -21.97
N ARG A 95 -10.02 -12.10 -21.58
CA ARG A 95 -11.22 -12.94 -21.49
C ARG A 95 -12.00 -12.90 -22.80
N SER A 96 -12.23 -11.70 -23.33
CA SER A 96 -13.02 -11.50 -24.54
C SER A 96 -12.68 -10.19 -25.24
N LEU A 97 -13.00 -10.16 -26.53
CA LEU A 97 -12.93 -8.99 -27.39
C LEU A 97 -14.32 -8.74 -27.97
N THR A 98 -14.80 -7.51 -27.87
CA THR A 98 -16.12 -7.11 -28.35
C THR A 98 -15.99 -5.92 -29.28
N LEU A 99 -16.65 -5.97 -30.43
CA LEU A 99 -16.68 -4.89 -31.42
C LEU A 99 -17.94 -4.06 -31.24
N VAL A 100 -17.78 -2.75 -31.34
CA VAL A 100 -18.83 -1.75 -31.14
C VAL A 100 -18.98 -0.94 -32.43
N LYS A 101 -20.21 -0.64 -32.84
CA LYS A 101 -20.51 0.25 -33.97
C LYS A 101 -21.59 1.22 -33.53
N GLY A 102 -21.35 2.53 -33.66
CA GLY A 102 -22.31 3.54 -33.20
C GLY A 102 -22.76 3.37 -31.73
N ASN A 103 -21.82 3.06 -30.84
CA ASN A 103 -22.04 2.72 -29.42
C ASN A 103 -22.83 1.44 -29.11
N GLU A 104 -23.20 0.65 -30.12
CA GLU A 104 -23.82 -0.66 -29.93
C GLU A 104 -22.79 -1.78 -30.12
N ALA A 105 -22.64 -2.61 -29.09
CA ALA A 105 -21.84 -3.83 -29.15
C ALA A 105 -22.56 -4.88 -30.00
N TYR A 106 -21.96 -5.27 -31.13
CA TYR A 106 -22.64 -6.12 -32.11
C TYR A 106 -21.99 -7.51 -32.28
N CYS A 107 -20.74 -7.68 -31.84
CA CYS A 107 -20.00 -8.93 -32.00
C CYS A 107 -19.06 -9.11 -30.81
N SER A 108 -19.05 -10.29 -30.21
CA SER A 108 -18.13 -10.64 -29.12
C SER A 108 -17.52 -12.01 -29.35
N SER A 109 -16.26 -12.17 -28.96
CA SER A 109 -15.57 -13.47 -28.96
C SER A 109 -16.06 -14.43 -27.88
N ALA A 110 -16.82 -13.93 -26.89
CA ALA A 110 -17.38 -14.70 -25.79
C ALA A 110 -18.86 -14.36 -25.58
N SER A 111 -19.54 -15.18 -24.77
CA SER A 111 -20.95 -15.00 -24.43
C SER A 111 -21.16 -13.94 -23.33
N ASP A 112 -20.57 -12.75 -23.50
CA ASP A 112 -20.81 -11.62 -22.59
C ASP A 112 -22.09 -10.85 -23.00
N SER A 113 -22.68 -10.07 -22.08
CA SER A 113 -23.90 -9.31 -22.35
C SER A 113 -23.60 -8.10 -23.24
N LEU A 114 -24.03 -8.16 -24.50
CA LEU A 114 -23.87 -7.05 -25.45
C LEU A 114 -24.61 -5.78 -25.01
N ASP A 115 -25.77 -5.90 -24.38
CA ASP A 115 -26.53 -4.75 -23.86
C ASP A 115 -25.74 -4.00 -22.79
N HIS A 116 -25.14 -4.72 -21.84
CA HIS A 116 -24.30 -4.11 -20.81
C HIS A 116 -23.07 -3.43 -21.43
N LEU A 117 -22.42 -4.08 -22.39
CA LEU A 117 -21.25 -3.53 -23.07
C LEU A 117 -21.59 -2.30 -23.95
N SER A 118 -22.79 -2.26 -24.53
CA SER A 118 -23.29 -1.09 -25.27
C SER A 118 -23.57 0.10 -24.34
N ALA A 119 -24.16 -0.17 -23.16
CA ALA A 119 -24.34 0.84 -22.13
C ALA A 119 -22.98 1.39 -21.64
N PHE A 120 -21.98 0.53 -21.47
CA PHE A 120 -20.62 0.93 -21.13
C PHE A 120 -19.99 1.81 -22.23
N ALA A 121 -20.05 1.40 -23.50
CA ALA A 121 -19.56 2.22 -24.62
C ALA A 121 -20.22 3.61 -24.68
N SER A 122 -21.50 3.69 -24.30
CA SER A 122 -22.26 4.94 -24.26
C SER A 122 -21.97 5.81 -23.03
N SER A 123 -21.37 5.26 -21.98
CA SER A 123 -21.08 5.98 -20.73
C SER A 123 -19.99 7.05 -20.86
N GLY A 124 -19.19 7.00 -21.94
CA GLY A 124 -18.01 7.84 -22.13
C GLY A 124 -16.82 7.46 -21.25
N GLN A 125 -16.94 6.44 -20.40
CA GLN A 125 -15.83 5.93 -19.60
C GLN A 125 -14.91 5.04 -20.45
N GLN A 126 -13.60 5.17 -20.25
CA GLN A 126 -12.62 4.32 -20.91
C GLN A 126 -12.45 2.98 -20.19
N VAL A 127 -12.65 2.94 -18.87
CA VAL A 127 -12.43 1.74 -18.05
C VAL A 127 -13.57 1.58 -17.06
N GLU A 128 -14.08 0.35 -16.96
CA GLU A 128 -15.08 -0.03 -15.95
C GLU A 128 -14.69 -1.37 -15.31
N LEU A 129 -14.97 -1.49 -14.02
CA LEU A 129 -15.02 -2.79 -13.36
C LEU A 129 -16.41 -3.39 -13.53
N SER A 130 -16.54 -4.50 -14.23
CA SER A 130 -17.82 -5.18 -14.40
C SER A 130 -17.86 -6.51 -13.65
N TYR A 131 -19.06 -6.94 -13.29
CA TYR A 131 -19.24 -8.33 -12.86
C TYR A 131 -19.64 -9.08 -14.11
N GLY A 132 -18.97 -10.20 -14.37
CA GLY A 132 -19.45 -11.10 -15.41
C GLY A 132 -20.87 -11.55 -15.11
N GLN A 133 -21.48 -12.27 -16.07
CA GLN A 133 -22.70 -13.02 -15.82
C GLN A 133 -22.60 -13.77 -14.48
N PRO A 134 -23.72 -13.96 -13.74
CA PRO A 134 -23.75 -14.65 -12.45
C PRO A 134 -23.41 -16.14 -12.63
N ASP A 135 -22.15 -16.40 -12.95
CA ASP A 135 -21.49 -17.68 -12.85
C ASP A 135 -21.07 -17.86 -11.38
N ARG A 136 -21.04 -19.12 -10.94
CA ARG A 136 -20.69 -19.54 -9.58
C ARG A 136 -19.34 -19.00 -9.13
N ARG A 137 -18.44 -18.67 -10.06
CA ARG A 137 -17.09 -18.16 -9.76
C ARG A 137 -17.02 -16.67 -9.44
N ARG A 138 -18.10 -15.90 -9.60
CA ARG A 138 -18.16 -14.49 -9.18
C ARG A 138 -16.92 -13.68 -9.62
N LYS A 139 -16.41 -13.87 -10.84
CA LYS A 139 -15.16 -13.20 -11.26
C LYS A 139 -15.41 -11.72 -11.58
N LEU A 140 -14.58 -10.84 -11.02
CA LEU A 140 -14.54 -9.43 -11.37
C LEU A 140 -13.76 -9.26 -12.70
N LEU A 141 -14.30 -8.42 -13.58
CA LEU A 141 -13.78 -8.15 -14.91
C LEU A 141 -13.41 -6.68 -15.04
N VAL A 142 -12.47 -6.42 -15.94
CA VAL A 142 -12.06 -5.07 -16.34
C VAL A 142 -12.43 -4.91 -17.80
N ASN A 143 -13.31 -3.96 -18.10
CA ASN A 143 -13.68 -3.58 -19.45
C ASN A 143 -12.89 -2.34 -19.83
N PHE A 144 -12.17 -2.39 -20.95
CA PHE A 144 -11.47 -1.25 -21.54
C PHE A 144 -12.10 -0.90 -22.89
N TYR A 145 -12.56 0.34 -23.05
CA TYR A 145 -13.17 0.84 -24.30
C TYR A 145 -12.19 1.73 -25.06
N LEU A 146 -11.93 1.36 -26.32
CA LEU A 146 -11.23 2.19 -27.29
C LEU A 146 -12.21 2.64 -28.37
N GLN A 147 -12.47 3.94 -28.39
CA GLN A 147 -13.27 4.57 -29.44
C GLN A 147 -12.41 4.87 -30.67
N GLY A 148 -12.85 4.41 -31.84
CA GLY A 148 -12.40 4.90 -33.15
C GLY A 148 -13.42 5.86 -33.76
N ASN A 149 -13.31 6.14 -35.06
CA ASN A 149 -14.17 7.14 -35.72
C ASN A 149 -15.67 6.77 -35.68
N GLU A 150 -16.04 5.62 -36.23
CA GLU A 150 -17.45 5.16 -36.30
C GLU A 150 -17.63 3.77 -35.65
N SER A 151 -16.56 3.23 -35.11
CA SER A 151 -16.51 1.89 -34.53
C SER A 151 -15.50 1.88 -33.37
N GLY A 152 -15.69 0.96 -32.43
CA GLY A 152 -14.84 0.84 -31.26
C GLY A 152 -14.62 -0.62 -30.88
N VAL A 153 -13.75 -0.81 -29.90
CA VAL A 153 -13.44 -2.12 -29.36
C VAL A 153 -13.53 -2.06 -27.86
N ILE A 154 -14.20 -3.04 -27.27
CA ILE A 154 -14.14 -3.31 -25.84
C ILE A 154 -13.28 -4.54 -25.62
N VAL A 155 -12.27 -4.39 -24.78
CA VAL A 155 -11.41 -5.48 -24.33
C VAL A 155 -11.80 -5.82 -22.91
N THR A 156 -12.15 -7.08 -22.68
CA THR A 156 -12.49 -7.58 -21.35
C THR A 156 -11.37 -8.47 -20.84
N ALA A 157 -10.87 -8.19 -19.64
CA ALA A 157 -9.85 -8.98 -18.95
C ALA A 157 -10.29 -9.37 -17.54
N TYR A 158 -9.62 -10.36 -16.97
CA TYR A 158 -9.84 -10.70 -15.56
C TYR A 158 -9.16 -9.69 -14.65
N ALA A 159 -9.88 -9.22 -13.63
CA ALA A 159 -9.33 -8.28 -12.66
C ALA A 159 -8.26 -8.91 -11.74
N SER A 160 -8.03 -10.23 -11.83
CA SER A 160 -6.93 -10.90 -11.13
C SER A 160 -5.55 -10.35 -11.50
N GLN A 161 -5.39 -9.83 -12.73
CA GLN A 161 -4.15 -9.17 -13.10
C GLN A 161 -3.91 -7.93 -12.23
N LEU A 162 -4.92 -7.08 -12.08
CA LEU A 162 -4.85 -5.90 -11.21
C LEU A 162 -4.61 -6.29 -9.75
N ARG A 163 -5.25 -7.37 -9.27
CA ARG A 163 -5.00 -7.87 -7.91
C ARG A 163 -3.55 -8.24 -7.68
N ASN A 164 -2.94 -8.95 -8.63
CA ASN A 164 -1.54 -9.33 -8.50
C ASN A 164 -0.61 -8.10 -8.46
N GLU A 165 -0.93 -7.05 -9.24
CA GLU A 165 -0.18 -5.80 -9.17
C GLU A 165 -0.37 -5.11 -7.80
N LEU A 166 -1.55 -5.21 -7.18
CA LEU A 166 -1.83 -4.64 -5.85
C LEU A 166 -1.21 -5.45 -4.70
N ASP A 167 -1.12 -6.76 -4.85
CA ASP A 167 -0.53 -7.68 -3.86
C ASP A 167 1.00 -7.58 -3.81
N ALA A 168 1.62 -7.02 -4.85
CA ALA A 168 3.06 -6.81 -4.92
C ALA A 168 3.59 -5.81 -3.87
N PHE A 169 2.73 -4.96 -3.33
CA PHE A 169 3.06 -3.98 -2.31
C PHE A 169 3.01 -4.64 -0.93
N GLN A 170 4.16 -5.21 -0.54
CA GLN A 170 4.40 -5.83 0.77
C GLN A 170 4.43 -4.75 1.89
N ASP A 171 4.46 -5.19 3.15
CA ASP A 171 4.55 -4.38 4.38
C ASP A 171 3.23 -3.91 5.01
N GLY A 172 2.14 -4.67 4.86
CA GLY A 172 0.88 -4.42 5.57
C GLY A 172 0.09 -3.20 5.08
N LEU A 173 0.57 -2.55 4.02
CA LEU A 173 -0.13 -1.46 3.36
C LEU A 173 -1.34 -2.00 2.58
N THR A 174 -2.51 -1.42 2.83
CA THR A 174 -3.71 -1.77 2.08
C THR A 174 -3.88 -0.81 0.90
N LEU A 175 -3.75 -1.32 -0.33
CA LEU A 175 -4.03 -0.58 -1.55
C LEU A 175 -5.39 -0.96 -2.14
N LEU A 176 -6.16 0.07 -2.51
CA LEU A 176 -7.50 -0.06 -3.07
C LEU A 176 -7.64 0.83 -4.29
N VAL A 177 -8.14 0.27 -5.38
CA VAL A 177 -8.35 0.97 -6.64
C VAL A 177 -9.83 1.18 -6.86
N GLU A 178 -10.24 2.41 -7.14
CA GLU A 178 -11.63 2.80 -7.40
C GLU A 178 -11.82 3.19 -8.86
N PHE A 179 -12.74 2.47 -9.53
CA PHE A 179 -13.30 2.81 -10.83
C PHE A 179 -14.76 3.21 -10.62
N GLY A 180 -15.01 4.52 -10.49
CA GLY A 180 -16.34 5.04 -10.20
C GLY A 180 -16.88 4.55 -8.84
N ASN A 181 -17.95 3.76 -8.86
CA ASN A 181 -18.59 3.21 -7.66
C ASN A 181 -18.06 1.84 -7.25
N ARG A 182 -17.17 1.24 -8.05
CA ARG A 182 -16.59 -0.08 -7.82
C ARG A 182 -15.13 0.05 -7.47
N TRP A 183 -14.66 -0.95 -6.74
CA TRP A 183 -13.34 -1.01 -6.17
C TRP A 183 -12.84 -2.44 -6.06
N ILE A 184 -11.52 -2.55 -6.07
CA ILE A 184 -10.78 -3.80 -5.96
C ILE A 184 -9.55 -3.57 -5.07
N TRP A 185 -9.17 -4.60 -4.32
CA TRP A 185 -7.94 -4.66 -3.55
C TRP A 185 -7.34 -6.07 -3.65
N SER A 186 -6.19 -6.31 -3.03
CA SER A 186 -5.45 -7.58 -3.10
C SER A 186 -6.33 -8.80 -2.77
N GLU A 187 -7.07 -8.74 -1.66
CA GLU A 187 -7.84 -9.90 -1.16
C GLU A 187 -9.29 -9.93 -1.64
N GLY A 188 -9.87 -8.78 -2.00
CA GLY A 188 -11.32 -8.63 -2.16
C GLY A 188 -11.78 -7.63 -3.26
N ASP A 189 -13.06 -7.26 -3.24
CA ASP A 189 -13.68 -6.26 -4.14
C ASP A 189 -14.98 -5.68 -3.55
N SER A 190 -15.67 -4.80 -4.28
CA SER A 190 -16.89 -4.11 -3.80
C SER A 190 -18.06 -4.98 -3.33
N ARG A 191 -18.00 -6.30 -3.49
CA ARG A 191 -19.02 -7.21 -2.96
C ARG A 191 -18.74 -7.65 -1.53
N ASP A 192 -17.56 -7.38 -1.01
CA ASP A 192 -17.23 -7.71 0.36
C ASP A 192 -18.06 -6.88 1.34
N ALA A 193 -18.47 -7.50 2.44
CA ALA A 193 -19.35 -6.88 3.43
C ALA A 193 -18.69 -5.66 4.10
N GLN A 194 -17.37 -5.63 4.16
CA GLN A 194 -16.61 -4.56 4.79
C GLN A 194 -15.47 -4.10 3.87
N ARG A 195 -15.40 -2.78 3.68
CA ARG A 195 -14.30 -2.13 3.00
C ARG A 195 -13.03 -2.21 3.88
N PRO A 196 -11.86 -2.54 3.34
CA PRO A 196 -10.65 -2.65 4.14
C PRO A 196 -10.28 -1.29 4.75
N SER A 197 -9.71 -1.31 5.96
CA SER A 197 -9.35 -0.10 6.70
C SER A 197 -8.08 0.53 6.13
N GLN A 198 -8.09 1.85 5.97
CA GLN A 198 -6.97 2.65 5.46
C GLN A 198 -6.83 3.94 6.30
N SER A 199 -7.10 3.85 7.60
CA SER A 199 -7.26 5.00 8.50
C SER A 199 -5.94 5.66 8.88
N GLU A 200 -4.84 4.90 8.88
CA GLU A 200 -3.52 5.39 9.26
C GLU A 200 -2.71 5.71 7.99
N PHE A 201 -2.06 6.88 7.98
CA PHE A 201 -1.24 7.37 6.87
C PHE A 201 -1.94 7.26 5.50
N PHE A 202 -3.17 7.75 5.43
CA PHE A 202 -3.98 7.69 4.22
C PHE A 202 -3.39 8.56 3.10
N ALA A 203 -3.12 7.93 1.96
CA ALA A 203 -2.65 8.58 0.75
C ALA A 203 -3.58 8.25 -0.44
N THR A 204 -3.65 9.16 -1.40
CA THR A 204 -4.43 8.95 -2.62
C THR A 204 -3.75 9.52 -3.86
N ALA A 205 -3.89 8.84 -4.99
CA ALA A 205 -3.46 9.31 -6.29
C ALA A 205 -4.53 9.03 -7.34
N LEU A 206 -4.57 9.88 -8.37
CA LEU A 206 -5.49 9.79 -9.50
C LEU A 206 -4.67 9.46 -10.75
N SER A 207 -5.06 8.43 -11.51
CA SER A 207 -4.48 8.17 -12.81
C SER A 207 -4.92 9.26 -13.79
N ALA A 208 -3.95 10.02 -14.31
CA ALA A 208 -4.20 11.03 -15.34
C ALA A 208 -4.64 10.39 -16.67
N LYS A 209 -4.25 9.13 -16.93
CA LYS A 209 -4.50 8.46 -18.20
C LYS A 209 -5.87 7.79 -18.25
N TYR A 210 -6.27 7.10 -17.18
CA TYR A 210 -7.48 6.27 -17.17
C TYR A 210 -8.54 6.73 -16.15
N GLY A 211 -8.26 7.76 -15.35
CA GLY A 211 -9.25 8.42 -14.50
C GLY A 211 -9.71 7.64 -13.26
N TYR A 212 -9.05 6.51 -12.93
CA TYR A 212 -9.29 5.77 -11.68
C TYR A 212 -8.47 6.34 -10.53
N ARG A 213 -8.92 6.07 -9.30
CA ARG A 213 -8.23 6.54 -8.09
C ARG A 213 -7.63 5.37 -7.31
N VAL A 214 -6.40 5.53 -6.87
CA VAL A 214 -5.76 4.63 -5.90
C VAL A 214 -5.84 5.29 -4.53
N LYS A 215 -6.21 4.49 -3.55
CA LYS A 215 -6.24 4.84 -2.13
C LYS A 215 -5.36 3.84 -1.40
N GLY A 216 -4.44 4.33 -0.59
CA GLY A 216 -3.53 3.51 0.21
C GLY A 216 -3.51 3.98 1.64
N GLY A 217 -3.24 3.06 2.55
CA GLY A 217 -3.05 3.36 3.96
C GLY A 217 -2.98 2.09 4.78
N TYR A 218 -2.72 2.25 6.07
CA TYR A 218 -2.62 1.16 7.00
C TYR A 218 -3.93 0.97 7.76
N ALA A 219 -4.18 -0.28 8.16
CA ALA A 219 -5.31 -0.62 9.01
C ALA A 219 -5.16 0.03 10.39
N GLN A 220 -6.28 0.27 11.07
CA GLN A 220 -6.26 0.83 12.41
C GLN A 220 -5.49 -0.10 13.37
N GLY A 221 -4.58 0.47 14.16
CA GLY A 221 -3.74 -0.25 15.11
C GLY A 221 -2.45 -0.82 14.53
N TYR A 222 -2.21 -0.68 13.22
CA TYR A 222 -1.00 -1.19 12.57
C TYR A 222 0.26 -0.53 13.13
N THR A 223 0.27 0.80 13.25
CA THR A 223 1.42 1.55 13.77
C THR A 223 1.78 1.09 15.19
N ALA A 224 0.78 0.90 16.06
CA ALA A 224 1.01 0.45 17.43
C ALA A 224 1.58 -0.98 17.49
N GLN A 225 1.10 -1.87 16.62
CA GLN A 225 1.64 -3.23 16.49
C GLN A 225 3.09 -3.21 16.01
N GLU A 226 3.40 -2.40 15.00
CA GLU A 226 4.73 -2.29 14.41
C GLU A 226 5.74 -1.65 15.38
N ILE A 227 5.32 -0.63 16.14
CA ILE A 227 6.10 -0.04 17.24
C ILE A 227 6.41 -1.12 18.29
N ARG A 228 5.42 -1.93 18.69
CA ARG A 228 5.62 -2.98 19.71
C ARG A 228 6.61 -4.04 19.23
N GLN A 229 6.53 -4.44 17.97
CA GLN A 229 7.43 -5.42 17.37
C GLN A 229 8.86 -4.87 17.23
N SER A 230 8.99 -3.64 16.74
CA SER A 230 10.28 -2.93 16.63
C SER A 230 10.92 -2.69 17.99
N MET A 231 10.13 -2.33 18.99
CA MET A 231 10.60 -2.10 20.37
C MET A 231 11.21 -3.36 20.97
N LEU A 232 10.63 -4.55 20.74
CA LEU A 232 11.22 -5.81 21.24
C LEU A 232 12.61 -6.08 20.66
N GLN A 233 12.90 -5.62 19.45
CA GLN A 233 14.19 -5.80 18.81
C GLN A 233 15.23 -4.76 19.24
N ILE A 234 14.81 -3.50 19.45
CA ILE A 234 15.72 -2.37 19.74
C ILE A 234 15.94 -2.15 21.24
N LEU A 235 15.00 -2.54 22.10
CA LEU A 235 15.08 -2.33 23.54
C LEU A 235 16.35 -2.93 24.19
N PRO A 236 16.80 -4.16 23.86
CA PRO A 236 18.02 -4.72 24.46
C PRO A 236 19.28 -3.88 24.21
N SER A 237 19.43 -3.31 23.00
CA SER A 237 20.59 -2.49 22.67
C SER A 237 20.55 -1.14 23.38
N LEU A 238 19.38 -0.51 23.47
CA LEU A 238 19.19 0.73 24.23
C LEU A 238 19.48 0.54 25.72
N VAL A 239 19.03 -0.57 26.31
CA VAL A 239 19.34 -0.89 27.72
C VAL A 239 20.84 -1.10 27.92
N LEU A 240 21.52 -1.77 27.00
CA LEU A 240 22.98 -1.92 27.06
C LEU A 240 23.68 -0.55 27.04
N VAL A 241 23.28 0.35 26.13
CA VAL A 241 23.83 1.71 26.09
C VAL A 241 23.56 2.45 27.41
N GLY A 242 22.32 2.44 27.90
CA GLY A 242 21.94 3.10 29.15
C GLY A 242 22.71 2.58 30.37
N THR A 243 22.92 1.26 30.45
CA THR A 243 23.70 0.63 31.54
C THR A 243 25.18 0.99 31.47
N VAL A 244 25.79 1.01 30.28
CA VAL A 244 27.19 1.42 30.10
C VAL A 244 27.37 2.90 30.45
N THR A 245 26.48 3.78 29.98
CA THR A 245 26.53 5.22 30.31
C THR A 245 26.39 5.43 31.82
N GLY A 246 25.45 4.73 32.47
CA GLY A 246 25.28 4.77 33.93
C GLY A 246 26.52 4.29 34.68
N LEU A 247 27.16 3.21 34.22
CA LEU A 247 28.38 2.65 34.82
C LEU A 247 29.56 3.62 34.74
N ILE A 248 29.75 4.29 33.59
CA ILE A 248 30.83 5.27 33.39
C ILE A 248 30.67 6.44 34.37
N VAL A 249 29.47 6.98 34.51
CA VAL A 249 29.19 8.09 35.44
C VAL A 249 29.37 7.64 36.89
N TYR A 250 28.94 6.42 37.23
CA TYR A 250 29.16 5.84 38.55
C TYR A 250 30.65 5.73 38.90
N LEU A 251 31.47 5.19 37.98
CA LEU A 251 32.92 5.07 38.17
C LEU A 251 33.60 6.45 38.29
N GLY A 252 33.15 7.44 37.52
CA GLY A 252 33.65 8.82 37.61
C GLY A 252 33.37 9.46 38.97
N LEU A 253 32.14 9.33 39.48
CA LEU A 253 31.77 9.80 40.82
C LEU A 253 32.53 9.06 41.93
N PHE A 254 32.74 7.74 41.76
CA PHE A 254 33.51 6.95 42.72
C PHE A 254 34.98 7.39 42.80
N ARG A 255 35.64 7.60 41.65
CA ARG A 255 37.02 8.12 41.59
C ARG A 255 37.15 9.54 42.15
N ALA A 256 36.17 10.42 41.89
CA ALA A 256 36.17 11.75 42.47
C ALA A 256 36.08 11.73 44.00
N ARG A 257 35.37 10.74 44.57
CA ARG A 257 35.26 10.54 46.02
C ARG A 257 36.54 10.01 46.66
N SER A 258 37.22 9.04 46.02
CA SER A 258 38.49 8.51 46.55
C SER A 258 39.55 9.60 46.57
N SER A 259 39.71 10.35 45.47
CA SER A 259 40.68 11.45 45.40
C SER A 259 40.41 12.57 46.43
N ARG A 260 39.13 12.85 46.75
CA ARG A 260 38.76 13.85 47.77
C ARG A 260 39.03 13.35 49.19
N ARG A 261 38.96 12.04 49.46
CA ARG A 261 39.37 11.42 50.73
C ARG A 261 40.89 11.47 50.89
N ASP A 262 41.65 11.15 49.85
CA ASP A 262 43.11 11.16 49.89
C ASP A 262 43.67 12.59 50.09
N ARG A 263 43.06 13.60 49.44
CA ARG A 263 43.42 15.01 49.66
C ARG A 263 43.07 15.53 51.06
N ALA A 264 42.03 15.01 51.70
CA ALA A 264 41.68 15.37 53.07
C ALA A 264 42.59 14.68 54.10
N ALA A 265 43.09 13.47 53.79
CA ALA A 265 44.04 12.74 54.64
C ALA A 265 45.47 13.28 54.56
N ASN A 266 45.88 13.88 53.44
CA ASN A 266 47.19 14.51 53.28
C ASN A 266 47.23 16.01 53.68
N ALA A 267 46.11 16.57 54.16
CA ALA A 267 46.00 17.96 54.59
C ALA A 267 45.97 18.12 56.13
N THR A 268 46.19 17.03 56.87
CA THR A 268 46.44 16.97 58.33
C THR A 268 47.89 16.63 58.58
#